data_AF-A0A9E4G5M9-F1
#
_entry.id   AF-A0A9E4G5M9-F1
#
_cell.length_a   1.000
_cell.length_b   1.000
_cell.length_c   1.000
_cell.angle_alpha   90.00
_cell.angle_beta   90.00
_cell.angle_gamma   90.00
#
_symmetry.space_group_name_H-M   'P 1'
#
loop_
_entity.id
_entity.type
_entity.pdbx_description
1 polymer ?
#
loop_
_entity_poly.entity_id
_entity_poly.type
_entity_poly.pdbx_seq_one_letter_code
_entity_poly.pdbx_strand_id
1 'polypeptide(L)'
;SRLTRYALQAQIGQSFYKSQDFDKTDASLIDGWALAVGRWTSPRALWESEWIEHWRGIPQIIERKKHRHYVNASGHEAFVCFHQQLYNERNAEVYCWSPRNLSTQLLAAIRDMGHRHGFRVLTLALPDSSAKLLPPDTTADPNEQVIATVKV
;
A
#
# COMPACT_ATOMS: atom_id res chain seq x y z
N SER A 1 15.60 -8.87 -4.97
CA SER A 1 14.38 -9.64 -5.33
C SER A 1 13.64 -8.87 -6.40
N ARG A 2 13.10 -9.54 -7.43
CA ARG A 2 12.31 -8.89 -8.47
C ARG A 2 11.01 -8.35 -7.87
N LEU A 3 10.55 -7.21 -8.37
CA LEU A 3 9.33 -6.54 -7.95
C LEU A 3 8.48 -6.28 -9.18
N THR A 4 7.20 -6.63 -9.07
CA THR A 4 6.25 -6.50 -10.16
C THR A 4 5.05 -5.71 -9.65
N ARG A 5 4.54 -4.80 -10.48
CA ARG A 5 3.32 -4.07 -10.20
C ARG A 5 2.12 -4.90 -10.63
N TYR A 6 1.14 -4.97 -9.77
CA TYR A 6 -0.10 -5.69 -9.99
C TYR A 6 -1.28 -4.75 -9.82
N ALA A 7 -2.18 -4.76 -10.79
CA ALA A 7 -3.48 -4.12 -10.71
C ALA A 7 -4.51 -5.14 -10.24
N LEU A 8 -5.14 -4.88 -9.10
CA LEU A 8 -6.18 -5.72 -8.54
C LEU A 8 -7.47 -4.92 -8.32
N GLN A 9 -8.60 -5.62 -8.38
CA GLN A 9 -9.88 -5.03 -8.06
C GLN A 9 -10.02 -4.86 -6.54
N ALA A 10 -10.33 -3.63 -6.13
CA ALA A 10 -10.94 -3.35 -4.85
C ALA A 10 -12.32 -4.02 -4.81
N GLN A 11 -12.63 -4.71 -3.74
CA GLN A 11 -13.88 -5.45 -3.62
C GLN A 11 -14.31 -5.53 -2.17
N ILE A 12 -15.62 -5.60 -1.95
CA ILE A 12 -16.16 -5.95 -0.64
C ILE A 12 -15.71 -7.36 -0.28
N GLY A 13 -15.10 -7.51 0.89
CA GLY A 13 -14.65 -8.79 1.40
C GLY A 13 -15.26 -9.11 2.75
N GLN A 14 -15.51 -10.40 3.02
CA GLN A 14 -15.78 -10.88 4.38
C GLN A 14 -14.46 -11.00 5.15
N SER A 15 -13.77 -9.88 5.37
CA SER A 15 -12.57 -9.85 6.21
C SER A 15 -12.89 -9.13 7.52
N PHE A 16 -12.59 -9.76 8.65
CA PHE A 16 -12.67 -9.13 9.96
C PHE A 16 -11.37 -8.37 10.23
N TYR A 17 -11.44 -7.05 10.19
CA TYR A 17 -10.34 -6.18 10.57
C TYR A 17 -10.87 -4.97 11.34
N LYS A 18 -9.99 -4.35 12.11
CA LYS A 18 -10.19 -3.00 12.64
C LYS A 18 -9.34 -2.05 11.82
N SER A 19 -9.91 -0.93 11.38
CA SER A 19 -9.14 0.18 10.82
C SER A 19 -9.54 1.48 11.50
N GLN A 20 -8.58 2.40 11.56
CA GLN A 20 -8.79 3.76 12.02
C GLN A 20 -7.90 4.69 11.20
N ASP A 21 -8.36 5.92 10.99
CA ASP A 21 -7.54 6.97 10.41
C ASP A 21 -6.28 7.17 11.28
N PHE A 22 -5.16 7.41 10.62
CA PHE A 22 -3.87 7.55 11.30
C PHE A 22 -3.04 8.65 10.65
N ASP A 23 -2.88 9.75 11.37
CA ASP A 23 -2.29 11.00 10.90
C ASP A 23 -0.91 11.28 11.51
N LYS A 24 -0.45 10.45 12.45
CA LYS A 24 0.88 10.58 13.04
C LYS A 24 1.96 10.39 11.98
N THR A 25 2.99 11.22 12.05
CA THR A 25 4.08 11.28 11.06
C THR A 25 5.41 10.75 11.59
N ASP A 26 5.50 10.41 12.89
CA ASP A 26 6.73 9.91 13.49
C ASP A 26 7.19 8.60 12.83
N ALA A 27 8.39 8.60 12.26
CA ALA A 27 8.96 7.46 11.57
C ALA A 27 9.41 6.34 12.53
N SER A 28 9.58 6.63 13.82
CA SER A 28 9.94 5.59 14.82
C SER A 28 8.85 4.50 14.95
N LEU A 29 7.61 4.81 14.53
CA LEU A 29 6.48 3.89 14.51
C LEU A 29 6.69 2.68 13.58
N ILE A 30 7.59 2.80 12.61
CA ILE A 30 7.91 1.72 11.66
C ILE A 30 9.32 1.15 11.89
N ASP A 31 9.94 1.41 13.05
CA ASP A 31 11.26 0.87 13.37
C ASP A 31 11.21 -0.66 13.40
N GLY A 32 12.09 -1.28 12.59
CA GLY A 32 12.12 -2.73 12.40
C GLY A 32 10.98 -3.29 11.55
N TRP A 33 10.07 -2.45 11.03
CA TRP A 33 8.99 -2.91 10.15
C TRP A 33 9.47 -3.02 8.71
N ALA A 34 8.89 -3.99 8.00
CA ALA A 34 9.12 -4.14 6.58
C ALA A 34 8.03 -3.39 5.79
N LEU A 35 8.38 -2.98 4.58
CA LEU A 35 7.38 -2.59 3.59
C LEU A 35 6.83 -3.87 2.93
N ALA A 36 5.64 -4.29 3.37
CA ALA A 36 4.94 -5.47 2.87
C ALA A 36 4.32 -5.22 1.49
N VAL A 37 4.00 -3.96 1.16
CA VAL A 37 3.50 -3.52 -0.15
C VAL A 37 4.12 -2.17 -0.51
N GLY A 38 4.62 -2.01 -1.74
CA GLY A 38 5.02 -0.70 -2.27
C GLY A 38 6.53 -0.51 -2.45
N ARG A 39 7.32 -1.59 -2.53
CA ARG A 39 8.78 -1.51 -2.57
C ARG A 39 9.29 -0.84 -3.85
N TRP A 40 9.56 0.46 -3.76
CA TRP A 40 10.35 1.21 -4.72
C TRP A 40 11.72 1.60 -4.14
N THR A 41 11.78 1.81 -2.82
CA THR A 41 12.98 2.27 -2.09
C THR A 41 12.96 1.74 -0.63
N SER A 42 13.73 2.34 0.28
CA SER A 42 13.73 1.96 1.70
C SER A 42 12.36 2.24 2.34
N PRO A 43 11.90 1.40 3.31
CA PRO A 43 10.63 1.63 4.00
C PRO A 43 10.53 3.02 4.64
N ARG A 44 11.65 3.54 5.14
CA ARG A 44 11.73 4.87 5.75
C ARG A 44 11.63 5.99 4.71
N ALA A 45 12.36 5.92 3.60
CA ALA A 45 12.29 6.95 2.56
C ALA A 45 10.87 7.05 1.98
N LEU A 46 10.20 5.90 1.82
CA LEU A 46 8.83 5.86 1.34
C LEU A 46 7.81 6.33 2.38
N TRP A 47 8.07 6.10 3.68
CA TRP A 47 7.26 6.68 4.75
C TRP A 47 7.30 8.20 4.70
N GLU A 48 8.50 8.75 4.57
CA GLU A 48 8.69 10.19 4.42
C GLU A 48 7.96 10.68 3.15
N SER A 49 8.15 10.08 1.98
CA SER A 49 7.49 10.57 0.75
C SER A 49 5.96 10.40 0.73
N GLU A 50 5.46 9.26 1.18
CA GLU A 50 4.06 8.89 1.01
C GLU A 50 3.19 9.18 2.23
N TRP A 51 3.71 8.97 3.43
CA TRP A 51 2.94 9.11 4.66
C TRP A 51 2.86 10.55 5.16
N ILE A 52 3.95 11.31 5.01
CA ILE A 52 4.03 12.70 5.45
C ILE A 52 3.48 13.62 4.36
N GLU A 53 2.59 14.54 4.72
CA GLU A 53 1.98 15.49 3.80
C GLU A 53 2.92 16.68 3.50
N HIS A 54 4.00 16.41 2.75
CA HIS A 54 5.00 17.40 2.37
C HIS A 54 4.46 18.58 1.53
N TRP A 55 3.32 18.39 0.84
CA TRP A 55 2.82 19.31 -0.20
C TRP A 55 1.54 20.07 0.17
N ARG A 56 1.22 20.23 1.46
CA ARG A 56 0.01 20.93 1.94
C ARG A 56 -0.20 22.34 1.38
N GLY A 57 0.82 22.97 0.79
CA GLY A 57 0.76 24.34 0.27
C GLY A 57 0.54 24.50 -1.24
N ILE A 58 0.49 23.43 -2.05
CA ILE A 58 0.36 23.53 -3.52
C ILE A 58 -1.01 23.01 -3.98
N PRO A 59 -1.97 23.88 -4.36
CA PRO A 59 -3.34 23.50 -4.70
C PRO A 59 -3.48 22.38 -5.74
N GLN A 60 -2.61 22.37 -6.76
CA GLN A 60 -2.62 21.36 -7.82
C GLN A 60 -2.14 19.97 -7.35
N ILE A 61 -1.48 19.90 -6.19
CA ILE A 61 -1.03 18.63 -5.57
C ILE A 61 -2.04 18.17 -4.50
N ILE A 62 -2.78 19.11 -3.88
CA ILE A 62 -3.83 18.84 -2.88
C ILE A 62 -5.00 18.02 -3.47
N GLU A 63 -5.19 18.04 -4.78
CA GLU A 63 -6.26 17.27 -5.44
C GLU A 63 -6.07 15.74 -5.33
N ARG A 64 -4.86 15.27 -4.96
CA ARG A 64 -4.60 13.84 -4.70
C ARG A 64 -4.98 13.46 -3.28
N LYS A 65 -6.07 12.69 -3.14
CA LYS A 65 -6.48 12.16 -1.84
C LYS A 65 -5.52 11.07 -1.39
N LYS A 66 -4.99 11.24 -0.18
CA LYS A 66 -4.27 10.21 0.57
C LYS A 66 -5.14 9.74 1.73
N HIS A 67 -5.40 8.44 1.80
CA HIS A 67 -6.07 7.81 2.95
C HIS A 67 -5.04 7.01 3.73
N ARG A 68 -4.85 7.34 5.01
CA ARG A 68 -3.81 6.77 5.88
C ARG A 68 -4.46 6.11 7.07
N HIS A 69 -4.19 4.83 7.25
CA HIS A 69 -4.85 4.01 8.25
C HIS A 69 -3.88 3.15 9.03
N TYR A 70 -4.18 3.02 10.31
CA TYR A 70 -3.74 1.88 11.09
C TYR A 70 -4.76 0.75 10.93
N VAL A 71 -4.27 -0.47 10.67
CA VAL A 71 -5.09 -1.65 10.40
C VAL A 71 -4.62 -2.80 11.27
N ASN A 72 -5.56 -3.52 11.88
CA ASN A 72 -5.31 -4.81 12.51
C ASN A 72 -6.26 -5.86 11.90
N ALA A 73 -5.71 -6.77 11.10
CA ALA A 73 -6.43 -7.87 10.47
C ALA A 73 -6.01 -9.20 11.13
N SER A 74 -6.86 -9.75 12.01
CA SER A 74 -6.56 -11.00 12.75
C SER A 74 -5.22 -10.97 13.51
N GLY A 75 -4.93 -9.87 14.20
CA GLY A 75 -3.66 -9.65 14.90
C GLY A 75 -2.53 -9.15 14.00
N HIS A 76 -2.74 -9.05 12.68
CA HIS A 76 -1.79 -8.49 11.73
C HIS A 76 -1.91 -6.98 11.67
N GLU A 77 -1.03 -6.33 12.41
CA GLU A 77 -0.92 -4.87 12.48
C GLU A 77 -0.17 -4.33 11.26
N ALA A 78 -0.69 -3.26 10.67
CA ALA A 78 -0.09 -2.61 9.52
C ALA A 78 -0.49 -1.13 9.45
N PHE A 79 0.39 -0.32 8.87
CA PHE A 79 0.06 1.01 8.39
C PHE A 79 -0.18 0.94 6.89
N VAL A 80 -1.34 1.41 6.43
CA VAL A 80 -1.74 1.37 5.01
C VAL A 80 -2.01 2.77 4.52
N CYS A 81 -1.37 3.14 3.41
CA CYS A 81 -1.61 4.39 2.69
C CYS A 81 -2.19 4.08 1.30
N PHE A 82 -3.33 4.68 0.98
CA PHE A 82 -3.88 4.73 -0.37
C PHE A 82 -3.58 6.10 -0.96
N HIS A 83 -2.84 6.14 -2.06
CA HIS A 83 -2.52 7.35 -2.78
C HIS A 83 -3.25 7.34 -4.13
N GLN A 84 -4.25 8.21 -4.28
CA GLN A 84 -5.01 8.34 -5.51
C GLN A 84 -4.11 8.67 -6.72
N GLN A 85 -4.35 8.00 -7.85
CA GLN A 85 -3.64 8.26 -9.11
C GLN A 85 -4.11 9.58 -9.74
N LEU A 86 -3.16 10.30 -10.37
CA LEU A 86 -3.41 11.64 -10.92
C LEU A 86 -4.48 11.67 -12.02
N TYR A 87 -4.48 10.69 -12.92
CA TYR A 87 -5.35 10.68 -14.11
C TYR A 87 -6.56 9.74 -13.98
N ASN A 88 -6.71 9.08 -12.83
CA ASN A 88 -7.84 8.20 -12.56
C ASN A 88 -8.16 8.20 -11.06
N GLU A 89 -9.18 8.97 -10.68
CA GLU A 89 -9.62 9.13 -9.29
C GLU A 89 -10.10 7.83 -8.63
N ARG A 90 -10.47 6.82 -9.45
CA ARG A 90 -10.93 5.51 -8.96
C ARG A 90 -9.78 4.52 -8.83
N ASN A 91 -8.54 4.94 -9.06
CA ASN A 91 -7.37 4.11 -8.89
C ASN A 91 -6.49 4.65 -7.75
N ALA A 92 -5.93 3.74 -6.96
CA ALA A 92 -4.98 4.10 -5.91
C ALA A 92 -3.74 3.21 -5.95
N GLU A 93 -2.58 3.83 -5.74
CA GLU A 93 -1.38 3.12 -5.32
C GLU A 93 -1.47 2.82 -3.83
N VAL A 94 -1.06 1.62 -3.45
CA VAL A 94 -1.15 1.18 -2.06
C VAL A 94 0.25 0.91 -1.51
N TYR A 95 0.49 1.46 -0.33
CA TYR A 95 1.71 1.29 0.45
C TYR A 95 1.35 0.68 1.80
N CYS A 96 2.08 -0.34 2.23
CA CYS A 96 1.80 -1.07 3.47
C CYS A 96 3.08 -1.37 4.23
N TRP A 97 3.18 -0.83 5.44
CA TRP A 97 4.22 -1.14 6.42
C TRP A 97 3.67 -2.11 7.44
N SER A 98 4.40 -3.18 7.69
CA SER A 98 4.02 -4.21 8.66
C SER A 98 5.27 -4.87 9.27
N PRO A 99 5.23 -5.30 10.54
CA PRO A 99 6.29 -6.13 11.11
C PRO A 99 6.35 -7.53 10.50
N ARG A 100 5.35 -7.92 9.69
CA ARG A 100 5.25 -9.25 9.07
C ARG A 100 5.05 -9.16 7.55
N ASN A 101 5.36 -10.25 6.85
CA ASN A 101 5.07 -10.37 5.42
C ASN A 101 3.58 -10.30 5.15
N LEU A 102 3.20 -9.80 3.97
CA LEU A 102 1.81 -9.73 3.52
C LEU A 102 1.11 -11.09 3.71
N SER A 103 -0.11 -11.05 4.26
CA SER A 103 -0.95 -12.22 4.49
C SER A 103 -2.25 -12.09 3.69
N THR A 104 -2.94 -13.21 3.46
CA THR A 104 -4.23 -13.22 2.76
C THR A 104 -5.27 -12.37 3.50
N GLN A 105 -5.29 -12.39 4.84
CA GLN A 105 -6.23 -11.59 5.64
C GLN A 105 -5.97 -10.09 5.49
N LEU A 106 -4.68 -9.68 5.55
CA LEU A 106 -4.30 -8.29 5.36
C LEU A 106 -4.58 -7.82 3.93
N LEU A 107 -4.31 -8.65 2.92
CA LEU A 107 -4.64 -8.35 1.53
C LEU A 107 -6.15 -8.18 1.32
N ALA A 108 -6.97 -9.06 1.93
CA ALA A 108 -8.42 -8.93 1.89
C ALA A 108 -8.91 -7.65 2.57
N ALA A 109 -8.33 -7.28 3.71
CA ALA A 109 -8.63 -6.02 4.40
C ALA A 109 -8.29 -4.80 3.54
N ILE A 110 -7.10 -4.77 2.92
CA ILE A 110 -6.67 -3.70 2.02
C ILE A 110 -7.65 -3.53 0.84
N ARG A 111 -8.12 -4.63 0.25
CA ARG A 111 -9.08 -4.60 -0.87
C ARG A 111 -10.45 -4.05 -0.47
N ASP A 112 -10.94 -4.48 0.69
CA ASP A 112 -12.20 -4.01 1.25
C ASP A 112 -12.13 -2.53 1.63
N MET A 113 -11.06 -2.10 2.28
CA MET A 113 -10.81 -0.68 2.60
C MET A 113 -10.74 0.16 1.33
N GLY A 114 -9.97 -0.27 0.32
CA GLY A 114 -9.89 0.42 -0.96
C GLY A 114 -11.26 0.64 -1.60
N HIS A 115 -12.12 -0.39 -1.54
CA HIS A 115 -13.50 -0.28 -2.01
C HIS A 115 -14.31 0.73 -1.20
N ARG A 116 -14.20 0.73 0.14
CA ARG A 116 -14.88 1.71 1.01
C ARG A 116 -14.42 3.15 0.77
N HIS A 117 -13.18 3.36 0.34
CA HIS A 117 -12.68 4.67 -0.09
C HIS A 117 -13.12 5.06 -1.51
N GLY A 118 -13.86 4.20 -2.22
CA GLY A 118 -14.37 4.47 -3.57
C GLY A 118 -13.41 4.10 -4.69
N PHE A 119 -12.27 3.49 -4.38
CA PHE A 119 -11.36 2.97 -5.40
C PHE A 119 -11.93 1.69 -6.01
N ARG A 120 -11.70 1.51 -7.32
CA ARG A 120 -12.02 0.30 -8.08
C ARG A 120 -10.78 -0.54 -8.32
N VAL A 121 -9.66 0.11 -8.64
CA VAL A 121 -8.39 -0.56 -8.89
C VAL A 121 -7.37 -0.12 -7.87
N LEU A 122 -6.72 -1.09 -7.24
CA LEU A 122 -5.56 -0.87 -6.40
C LEU A 122 -4.32 -1.31 -7.18
N THR A 123 -3.24 -0.57 -7.07
CA THR A 123 -1.94 -0.94 -7.62
C THR A 123 -1.00 -1.30 -6.47
N LEU A 124 -0.52 -2.54 -6.46
CA LEU A 124 0.43 -3.06 -5.47
C LEU A 124 1.77 -3.35 -6.16
N ALA A 125 2.88 -2.93 -5.56
CA ALA A 125 4.20 -3.43 -5.92
C ALA A 125 4.60 -4.54 -4.92
N LEU A 126 4.75 -5.77 -5.42
CA LEU A 126 5.01 -6.97 -4.62
C LEU A 126 6.18 -7.78 -5.16
N PRO A 127 6.95 -8.46 -4.29
CA PRO A 127 7.93 -9.45 -4.74
C PRO A 127 7.22 -10.73 -5.20
N ASP A 128 7.87 -11.50 -6.08
CA ASP A 128 7.31 -12.74 -6.64
C ASP A 128 6.86 -13.75 -5.56
N SER A 129 7.52 -13.76 -4.41
CA SER A 129 7.15 -14.60 -3.26
C SER A 129 5.78 -14.25 -2.68
N SER A 130 5.43 -12.97 -2.64
CA SER A 130 4.15 -12.46 -2.16
C SER A 130 3.08 -12.40 -3.26
N ALA A 131 3.48 -12.36 -4.53
CA ALA A 131 2.55 -12.38 -5.67
C ALA A 131 1.67 -13.64 -5.71
N LYS A 132 2.13 -14.75 -5.11
CA LYS A 132 1.34 -16.00 -4.96
C LYS A 132 0.05 -15.83 -4.14
N LEU A 133 -0.07 -14.74 -3.37
CA LEU A 133 -1.26 -14.42 -2.59
C LEU A 133 -2.33 -13.69 -3.41
N LEU A 134 -1.99 -13.24 -4.62
CA LEU A 134 -2.89 -12.48 -5.47
C LEU A 134 -3.97 -13.41 -6.08
N PRO A 135 -5.20 -12.90 -6.27
CA PRO A 135 -6.22 -13.61 -7.03
C PRO A 135 -5.75 -13.94 -8.46
N PRO A 136 -6.28 -15.02 -9.07
CA PRO A 136 -5.87 -15.45 -10.41
C PRO A 136 -6.14 -14.39 -11.50
N ASP A 137 -7.16 -13.54 -11.32
CA ASP A 137 -7.54 -12.51 -12.30
C ASP A 137 -6.72 -11.22 -12.19
N THR A 138 -5.63 -11.24 -11.41
CA THR A 138 -4.80 -10.04 -11.21
C THR A 138 -3.94 -9.78 -12.43
N THR A 139 -4.01 -8.55 -12.96
CA THR A 139 -3.21 -8.16 -14.12
C THR A 139 -1.86 -7.62 -13.66
N ALA A 140 -0.78 -8.21 -14.13
CA ALA A 140 0.55 -7.61 -13.99
C ALA A 140 0.70 -6.45 -14.98
N ASP A 141 1.17 -5.30 -14.49
CA ASP A 141 1.58 -4.20 -15.37
C ASP A 141 2.87 -4.66 -16.11
N PRO A 142 2.93 -4.57 -17.45
CA PRO A 142 4.11 -4.95 -18.21
C PRO A 142 5.34 -4.07 -17.91
N ASN A 143 5.16 -2.93 -17.21
CA ASN A 143 6.27 -2.12 -16.73
C ASN A 143 6.94 -2.78 -15.52
N GLU A 144 7.91 -3.63 -15.83
CA GLU A 144 8.75 -4.32 -14.86
C GLU A 144 9.93 -3.44 -14.42
N GLN A 145 10.27 -3.45 -13.13
CA GLN A 145 11.51 -2.83 -12.64
C GLN A 145 12.30 -3.78 -11.75
N VAL A 146 13.56 -3.99 -12.10
CA VAL A 146 14.52 -4.76 -11.30
C VAL A 146 15.15 -3.82 -10.28
N ILE A 147 14.70 -3.87 -9.03
CA ILE A 147 15.36 -3.14 -7.94
C ILE A 147 16.56 -3.96 -7.46
N ALA A 148 17.76 -3.51 -7.82
CA ALA A 148 19.00 -4.06 -7.28
C ALA A 148 19.17 -3.60 -5.84
N THR A 149 19.12 -4.55 -4.89
CA THR A 149 19.48 -4.27 -3.50
C THR A 149 21.01 -4.25 -3.42
N VAL A 150 21.62 -3.09 -3.21
CA VAL A 150 23.04 -3.02 -2.82
C VAL A 150 23.10 -3.48 -1.36
N LYS A 151 23.78 -4.60 -1.11
CA LYS A 151 24.18 -4.98 0.25
C LYS A 151 25.24 -3.98 0.69
N VAL A 152 24.94 -3.21 1.74
CA VAL A 152 25.95 -2.45 2.50
C VAL A 152 26.39 -3.31 3.66
#